data_AF-A0A6A6Z0R4-F1
#
_entry.id   AF-A0A6A6Z0R4-F1
#
_cell.length_a   1.000
_cell.length_b   1.000
_cell.length_c   1.000
_cell.angle_alpha   90.00
_cell.angle_beta   90.00
_cell.angle_gamma   90.00
#
_symmetry.space_group_name_H-M   'P 1'
#
loop_
_entity.id
_entity.type
_entity.pdbx_description
1 polymer ?
#
loop_
_entity_poly.entity_id
_entity_poly.type
_entity_poly.pdbx_seq_one_letter_code
_entity_poly.pdbx_strand_id
1 'polypeptide(L)'
;MPRTSNDIDYVKWKDPRTKTAKEPPLKPWPMPEFSPLPINDWYDPGEACVTPGLNRHNPMALFKLFFTNEIMDKMVQWTNKYAEQH
;
A
#
# COMPACT_ATOMS: atom_id res chain seq x y z
N MET A 1 8.70 -19.20 -30.68
CA MET A 1 8.91 -18.07 -29.73
C MET A 1 9.50 -18.65 -28.46
N PRO A 2 10.64 -18.16 -27.94
CA PRO A 2 11.17 -18.70 -26.70
C PRO A 2 10.25 -18.25 -25.55
N ARG A 3 9.62 -19.23 -24.88
CA ARG A 3 8.85 -19.00 -23.66
C ARG A 3 9.82 -18.58 -22.55
N THR A 4 9.59 -17.45 -21.92
CA THR A 4 10.21 -17.12 -20.64
C THR A 4 9.66 -18.08 -19.59
N SER A 5 10.34 -19.20 -19.36
CA SER A 5 10.03 -20.13 -18.28
C SER A 5 10.67 -19.63 -16.99
N ASN A 6 9.91 -19.67 -15.89
CA ASN A 6 10.44 -19.44 -14.54
C ASN A 6 11.05 -20.71 -13.92
N ASP A 7 11.21 -21.79 -14.70
CA ASP A 7 11.92 -22.99 -14.25
C ASP A 7 13.33 -22.63 -13.81
N ILE A 8 13.72 -23.16 -12.65
CA ILE A 8 15.05 -22.97 -12.06
C ILE A 8 16.15 -23.41 -13.03
N ASP A 9 15.88 -24.44 -13.83
CA ASP A 9 16.81 -24.99 -14.81
C ASP A 9 17.06 -24.06 -16.01
N TYR A 10 16.16 -23.10 -16.26
CA TYR A 10 16.30 -22.10 -17.34
C TYR A 10 16.76 -20.72 -16.82
N VAL A 11 16.89 -20.53 -15.51
CA VAL A 11 17.47 -19.31 -14.95
C VAL A 11 18.98 -19.36 -15.15
N LYS A 12 19.48 -18.58 -16.12
CA LYS A 12 20.93 -18.38 -16.32
C LYS A 12 21.55 -17.95 -14.98
N TRP A 13 22.39 -18.82 -14.41
CA TRP A 13 23.12 -18.53 -13.18
C TRP A 13 23.88 -17.21 -13.34
N LYS A 14 23.46 -16.19 -12.58
CA LYS A 14 24.17 -14.90 -12.54
C LYS A 14 25.21 -14.99 -11.43
N ASP A 15 26.49 -14.81 -11.78
CA ASP A 15 27.58 -14.80 -10.81
C ASP A 15 27.26 -13.79 -9.68
N PRO A 16 27.09 -14.25 -8.43
CA PRO A 16 26.74 -13.37 -7.32
C PRO A 16 27.77 -12.27 -7.07
N ARG A 17 29.01 -12.40 -7.56
CA ARG A 17 30.07 -11.38 -7.46
C ARG A 17 29.86 -10.19 -8.39
N THR A 18 29.00 -10.33 -9.40
CA THR A 18 28.64 -9.24 -10.34
C THR A 18 27.47 -8.40 -9.86
N LYS A 19 26.86 -8.74 -8.71
CA LYS A 19 25.79 -7.95 -8.12
C LYS A 19 26.36 -6.65 -7.57
N THR A 20 26.00 -5.53 -8.18
CA THR A 20 26.15 -4.21 -7.56
C THR A 20 25.35 -4.20 -6.26
N ALA A 21 25.94 -3.63 -5.19
CA ALA A 21 25.23 -3.42 -3.94
C ALA A 21 23.95 -2.63 -4.23
N LYS A 22 22.81 -3.14 -3.72
CA LYS A 22 21.57 -2.37 -3.75
C LYS A 22 21.77 -1.14 -2.89
N GLU A 23 21.21 -0.01 -3.33
CA GLU A 23 21.18 1.18 -2.49
C GLU A 23 20.52 0.84 -1.15
N PRO A 24 21.04 1.39 -0.04
CA PRO A 24 20.39 1.23 1.25
C PRO A 24 18.96 1.76 1.16
N PRO A 25 18.01 1.13 1.86
CA PRO A 25 16.65 1.64 1.89
C PRO A 25 16.65 3.09 2.38
N LEU A 26 15.74 3.89 1.82
CA LEU A 26 15.53 5.27 2.27
C LEU A 26 15.33 5.29 3.78
N LYS A 27 15.90 6.29 4.45
CA LYS A 27 15.66 6.48 5.89
C LYS A 27 14.15 6.61 6.12
N PRO A 28 13.56 5.80 7.03
CA PRO A 28 12.18 5.98 7.41
C PRO A 28 11.95 7.41 7.89
N TRP A 29 10.77 7.93 7.61
CA TRP A 29 10.33 9.19 8.20
C TRP A 29 10.29 9.01 9.73
N PRO A 30 10.71 10.00 10.52
CA PRO A 30 10.60 9.91 11.97
C PRO A 30 9.13 9.67 12.31
N MET A 31 8.85 8.59 13.03
CA MET A 31 7.51 8.35 13.54
C MET A 31 7.20 9.44 14.58
N PRO A 32 5.95 9.95 14.62
CA PRO A 32 5.53 10.79 15.73
C PRO A 32 5.71 10.04 17.05
N GLU A 33 5.95 10.79 18.13
CA GLU A 33 6.04 10.22 19.47
C GLU A 33 4.72 9.51 19.81
N PHE A 34 4.80 8.25 20.24
CA PHE A 34 3.62 7.49 20.60
C PHE A 34 3.02 8.05 21.89
N SER A 35 1.83 8.64 21.78
CA SER A 35 1.05 9.10 22.92
C SER A 35 -0.31 8.42 22.87
N PRO A 36 -0.56 7.38 23.69
CA PRO A 36 -1.86 6.72 23.71
C PRO A 36 -2.92 7.72 24.17
N LEU A 37 -4.09 7.69 23.53
CA LEU A 37 -5.21 8.53 23.94
C LEU A 37 -5.67 8.10 25.35
N PRO A 38 -5.87 9.05 26.29
CA PRO A 38 -6.36 8.72 27.62
C PRO A 38 -7.79 8.19 27.53
N ILE A 39 -8.02 6.98 28.05
CA ILE A 39 -9.35 6.37 28.18
C ILE A 39 -9.91 6.84 29.53
N ASN A 40 -10.81 7.83 29.49
CA ASN A 40 -11.38 8.44 30.70
C ASN A 40 -12.62 7.70 31.22
N ASP A 41 -13.23 6.81 30.42
CA ASP A 41 -14.41 6.02 30.79
C ASP A 41 -14.18 4.55 30.39
N TRP A 42 -14.15 3.66 31.37
CA TRP A 42 -13.93 2.23 31.18
C TRP A 42 -15.09 1.54 30.46
N TYR A 43 -16.30 2.12 30.53
CA TYR A 43 -17.50 1.57 29.90
C TYR A 43 -17.83 2.23 28.56
N ASP A 44 -17.16 3.33 28.20
CA ASP A 44 -17.30 3.95 26.90
C ASP A 44 -16.32 3.29 25.90
N PRO A 45 -16.80 2.56 24.88
CA PRO A 45 -15.94 2.05 23.83
C PRO A 45 -15.28 3.16 22.98
N GLY A 46 -15.71 4.41 23.16
CA GLY A 46 -15.28 5.54 22.37
C GLY A 46 -15.90 5.51 20.97
N GLU A 47 -15.71 6.61 20.24
CA GLU A 47 -16.13 6.70 18.85
C GLU A 47 -14.93 6.80 17.92
N ALA A 48 -15.06 6.23 16.72
CA ALA A 48 -14.07 6.41 15.68
C ALA A 48 -13.93 7.91 15.34
N CYS A 49 -12.71 8.42 15.44
CA CYS A 49 -12.38 9.78 15.03
C CYS A 49 -12.38 9.89 13.50
N VAL A 50 -13.58 10.02 12.91
CA VAL A 50 -13.76 10.30 11.49
C VAL A 50 -13.84 11.80 11.23
N THR A 51 -13.58 12.20 9.99
CA THR A 51 -13.66 13.59 9.57
C THR A 51 -15.03 14.22 9.86
N PRO A 52 -15.07 15.49 10.33
CA PRO A 52 -16.32 16.20 10.57
C PRO A 52 -17.18 16.25 9.30
N GLY A 53 -18.49 16.01 9.43
CA GLY A 53 -19.43 16.02 8.31
C GLY A 53 -19.53 14.72 7.51
N LEU A 54 -18.72 13.70 7.83
CA LEU A 54 -18.85 12.38 7.21
C LEU A 54 -20.02 11.59 7.82
N ASN A 55 -20.91 11.07 6.98
CA ASN A 55 -21.96 10.16 7.42
C ASN A 55 -21.37 8.79 7.80
N ARG A 56 -21.20 8.55 9.11
CA ARG A 56 -20.68 7.30 9.69
C ARG A 56 -21.54 6.07 9.41
N HIS A 57 -22.83 6.26 9.14
CA HIS A 57 -23.75 5.17 8.82
C HIS A 57 -23.75 4.84 7.32
N ASN A 58 -23.03 5.61 6.50
CA ASN A 58 -22.87 5.32 5.08
C ASN A 58 -21.58 4.53 4.83
N PRO A 59 -21.64 3.21 4.56
CA PRO A 59 -20.45 2.39 4.36
C PRO A 59 -19.61 2.86 3.16
N MET A 60 -20.24 3.44 2.13
CA MET A 60 -19.54 3.99 0.98
C MET A 60 -18.74 5.25 1.34
N ALA A 61 -19.26 6.08 2.24
CA ALA A 61 -18.55 7.27 2.70
C ALA A 61 -17.29 6.90 3.50
N LEU A 62 -17.39 5.87 4.34
CA LEU A 62 -16.24 5.31 5.07
C LEU A 62 -15.21 4.69 4.12
N PHE A 63 -15.64 3.93 3.12
CA PHE A 63 -14.73 3.33 2.13
C PHE A 63 -13.89 4.38 1.39
N LYS A 64 -14.52 5.50 1.01
CA LYS A 64 -13.87 6.61 0.30
C LYS A 64 -12.80 7.34 1.12
N LEU A 65 -12.73 7.15 2.44
CA LEU A 65 -11.62 7.67 3.25
C LEU A 65 -10.29 7.02 2.91
N PHE A 66 -10.32 5.74 2.53
CA PHE A 66 -9.12 4.94 2.27
C PHE A 66 -8.84 4.80 0.77
N PHE A 67 -9.89 4.76 -0.05
CA PHE A 67 -9.81 4.66 -1.50
C PHE A 67 -10.19 5.99 -2.14
N THR A 68 -9.23 6.89 -2.16
CA THR A 68 -9.40 8.21 -2.79
C THR A 68 -9.48 8.07 -4.32
N ASN A 69 -10.06 9.08 -4.97
CA ASN A 69 -10.12 9.13 -6.43
C ASN A 69 -8.72 9.01 -7.06
N GLU A 70 -7.70 9.63 -6.44
CA GLU A 70 -6.32 9.53 -6.94
C GLU A 70 -5.78 8.08 -6.94
N ILE A 71 -6.09 7.30 -5.91
CA ILE A 71 -5.71 5.88 -5.83
C ILE A 71 -6.43 5.09 -6.92
N MET A 72 -7.75 5.33 -7.06
CA MET A 72 -8.56 4.68 -8.08
C MET A 72 -8.09 5.00 -9.50
N ASP A 73 -7.77 6.27 -9.78
CA ASP A 73 -7.26 6.72 -11.08
C ASP A 73 -5.92 6.06 -11.41
N LYS A 74 -5.01 5.99 -10.43
CA LYS A 74 -3.74 5.27 -10.60
C LYS A 74 -3.98 3.79 -10.88
N MET A 75 -4.87 3.14 -10.13
CA MET A 75 -5.21 1.73 -10.37
C MET A 75 -5.70 1.53 -11.80
N VAL A 76 -6.65 2.35 -12.28
CA VAL A 76 -7.16 2.26 -13.65
C VAL A 76 -6.04 2.45 -14.68
N GLN A 77 -5.19 3.46 -14.52
CA GLN A 77 -4.07 3.71 -15.44
C GLN A 77 -3.13 2.50 -15.52
N TRP A 78 -2.75 1.95 -14.37
CA TRP A 78 -1.85 0.78 -14.31
C TRP A 78 -2.50 -0.47 -14.92
N THR A 79 -3.77 -0.73 -14.59
CA THR A 79 -4.50 -1.89 -15.10
C THR A 79 -4.66 -1.82 -16.63
N ASN A 80 -5.05 -0.67 -17.16
CA ASN A 80 -5.20 -0.48 -18.61
C ASN A 80 -3.87 -0.60 -19.33
N LYS A 81 -2.81 0.04 -18.81
CA LYS A 81 -1.46 -0.06 -19.39
C LYS A 81 -0.97 -1.50 -19.42
N TYR A 82 -1.24 -2.28 -18.37
CA TYR A 82 -0.86 -3.70 -18.35
C TYR A 82 -1.64 -4.51 -19.39
N ALA A 83 -2.96 -4.28 -19.50
CA ALA A 83 -3.84 -4.93 -20.45
C ALA A 83 -3.55 -4.57 -21.92
N GLU A 84 -2.98 -3.40 -22.19
CA GLU A 84 -2.53 -3.04 -23.55
C GLU A 84 -1.18 -3.70 -23.91
N GLN A 85 -0.38 -4.06 -22.90
CA GLN A 85 0.96 -4.62 -23.08
C GLN A 85 0.99 -6.15 -23.09
N HIS A 86 -0.12 -6.82 -22.77
CA HIS A 86 -0.26 -8.28 -22.66
C HIS A 86 -1.54 -8.75 -23.36
#